data_AF-A0A7Z9W1N4-F1
#
_entry.id   AF-A0A7Z9W1N4-F1
#
_cell.length_a   1.000
_cell.length_b   1.000
_cell.length_c   1.000
_cell.angle_alpha   90.00
_cell.angle_beta   90.00
_cell.angle_gamma   90.00
#
_symmetry.space_group_name_H-M   'P 1'
#
loop_
_entity.id
_entity.type
_entity.pdbx_description
1 polymer ?
#
loop_
_entity_poly.entity_id
_entity_poly.type
_entity_poly.pdbx_seq_one_letter_code
_entity_poly.pdbx_strand_id
1 'polypeptide(L)'
;MPTSLNYGRFVVITVYLYSILVTAPAIHAQKPSVSESLITVSVEPFANVTAINSYDWMGIGIAETVAARLGTLENFDVIRATPIDGVPSSSDLVITGTYQLSNQHMRITARTTDRETGRVLASVILDGTVDDLFELQDRLVAELQNSLRLTTDGEQPNHPIQRYSVDNQPIEPSNNRSQTNDRARVSIDGPAPPIAPQTMSRDDEGRTTIRAVSLDDVITVDGRLSETVYESVIPVSNFIQQVPNEGTPATEQTDAWVLFDDDNIYISARLFDSTPESNWIANEMQRDSFQLIFNDSFSVAFDTYYDRRNGVSFLVNPIGGMFDLEITDEGNPNPDWNPIWEVQTGRFEDGWTVEMQIPFKSLRYEASTEQVWGIQLGRTVQWKNEESYITTIPISVGPGIFRLSDAGTLTGLEVPGDNRTFEIKPYAIGSLATDRLASPAVSNQAA
;
A
#
# COMPACT_ATOMS: atom_id res chain seq x y z
N MET A 1 50.01 -24.51 -64.88
CA MET A 1 50.33 -23.82 -63.61
C MET A 1 49.29 -24.24 -62.58
N PRO A 2 49.69 -24.95 -61.51
CA PRO A 2 48.82 -25.38 -60.41
C PRO A 2 49.04 -24.54 -59.14
N THR A 3 48.05 -24.47 -58.23
CA THR A 3 48.14 -24.48 -56.75
C THR A 3 46.75 -24.15 -56.15
N SER A 4 46.00 -25.15 -55.66
CA SER A 4 45.98 -25.71 -54.29
C SER A 4 44.90 -25.06 -53.40
N LEU A 5 43.81 -25.81 -53.18
CA LEU A 5 42.88 -25.63 -52.07
C LEU A 5 43.58 -25.95 -50.74
N ASN A 6 43.24 -25.21 -49.68
CA ASN A 6 43.55 -25.60 -48.31
C ASN A 6 42.29 -25.52 -47.43
N TYR A 7 42.01 -26.61 -46.73
CA TYR A 7 40.93 -26.82 -45.79
C TYR A 7 41.24 -26.21 -44.41
N GLY A 8 40.30 -25.47 -43.83
CA GLY A 8 40.30 -25.09 -42.41
C GLY A 8 39.59 -26.15 -41.56
N ARG A 9 40.30 -26.70 -40.57
CA ARG A 9 39.83 -27.72 -39.62
C ARG A 9 38.95 -27.11 -38.51
N PHE A 10 37.84 -27.75 -38.20
CA PHE A 10 37.09 -27.58 -36.94
C PHE A 10 37.64 -28.53 -35.88
N VAL A 11 37.86 -28.04 -34.67
CA VAL A 11 38.22 -28.83 -33.48
C VAL A 11 36.95 -29.04 -32.66
N VAL A 12 36.54 -30.30 -32.52
CA VAL A 12 35.47 -30.73 -31.60
C VAL A 12 36.15 -31.25 -30.33
N ILE A 13 35.87 -30.63 -29.19
CA ILE A 13 36.33 -31.10 -27.87
C ILE A 13 35.16 -31.84 -27.22
N THR A 14 35.32 -33.16 -27.08
CA THR A 14 34.42 -34.05 -26.33
C THR A 14 34.90 -34.13 -24.88
N VAL A 15 34.06 -33.77 -23.90
CA VAL A 15 34.35 -33.90 -22.47
C VAL A 15 33.69 -35.17 -21.92
N TYR A 16 34.49 -36.06 -21.32
CA TYR A 16 34.01 -37.23 -20.58
C TYR A 16 33.89 -36.89 -19.10
N LEU A 17 32.72 -37.10 -18.49
CA LEU A 17 32.53 -37.08 -17.04
C LEU A 17 32.69 -38.51 -16.48
N TYR A 18 33.63 -38.67 -15.55
CA TYR A 18 33.80 -39.88 -14.75
C TYR A 18 32.97 -39.77 -13.46
N SER A 19 32.04 -40.69 -13.26
CA SER A 19 31.29 -40.85 -12.01
C SER A 19 32.05 -41.79 -11.07
N ILE A 20 32.43 -41.33 -9.88
CA ILE A 20 32.98 -42.18 -8.81
C ILE A 20 31.79 -42.67 -7.97
N LEU A 21 31.51 -43.98 -8.00
CA LEU A 21 30.62 -44.65 -7.04
C LEU A 21 31.40 -44.94 -5.76
N VAL A 22 30.92 -44.40 -4.64
CA VAL A 22 31.33 -44.83 -3.28
C VAL A 22 30.18 -45.65 -2.69
N THR A 23 30.39 -46.95 -2.50
CA THR A 23 29.49 -47.84 -1.76
C THR A 23 29.81 -47.78 -0.27
N ALA A 24 28.84 -47.37 0.55
CA ALA A 24 28.87 -47.52 2.01
C ALA A 24 28.10 -48.80 2.44
N PRO A 25 28.50 -49.48 3.54
CA PRO A 25 27.88 -50.73 3.97
C PRO A 25 26.54 -50.50 4.68
N ALA A 26 25.65 -51.48 4.56
CA ALA A 26 24.32 -51.47 5.14
C ALA A 26 24.36 -51.53 6.69
N ILE A 27 23.87 -50.46 7.33
CA ILE A 27 23.50 -50.46 8.75
C ILE A 27 22.00 -50.77 8.83
N HIS A 28 21.64 -51.79 9.62
CA HIS A 28 20.27 -52.12 9.98
C HIS A 28 19.61 -50.90 10.65
N ALA A 29 18.77 -50.17 9.92
CA ALA A 29 17.90 -49.17 10.52
C ALA A 29 16.71 -49.89 11.16
N GLN A 30 16.64 -49.81 12.49
CA GLN A 30 15.40 -50.00 13.24
C GLN A 30 14.31 -49.14 12.60
N LYS A 31 13.16 -49.75 12.31
CA LYS A 31 11.94 -49.03 11.92
C LYS A 31 11.71 -47.94 12.98
N PRO A 32 11.73 -46.63 12.64
CA PRO A 32 11.37 -45.62 13.63
C PRO A 32 9.90 -45.85 13.99
N SER A 33 9.65 -46.16 15.25
CA SER A 33 8.35 -45.95 15.86
C SER A 33 8.05 -44.46 15.73
N VAL A 34 7.13 -44.09 14.85
CA VAL A 34 6.59 -42.73 14.77
C VAL A 34 5.85 -42.52 16.08
N SER A 35 6.53 -41.91 17.05
CA SER A 35 5.86 -41.12 18.06
C SER A 35 5.31 -39.92 17.30
N GLU A 36 4.00 -39.80 17.14
CA GLU A 36 3.39 -38.56 16.66
C GLU A 36 3.82 -37.45 17.62
N SER A 37 4.76 -36.62 17.20
CA SER A 37 5.13 -35.42 17.94
C SER A 37 3.97 -34.44 17.80
N LEU A 38 3.30 -34.14 18.91
CA LEU A 38 2.26 -33.10 18.94
C LEU A 38 2.85 -31.78 18.46
N ILE A 39 2.10 -31.06 17.63
CA ILE A 39 2.52 -29.75 17.14
C ILE A 39 2.40 -28.76 18.29
N THR A 40 3.50 -28.07 18.59
CA THR A 40 3.53 -27.14 19.72
C THR A 40 3.10 -25.76 19.27
N VAL A 41 2.04 -25.20 19.86
CA VAL A 41 1.46 -23.90 19.47
C VAL A 41 1.60 -22.89 20.61
N SER A 42 2.23 -21.75 20.36
CA SER A 42 2.24 -20.62 21.28
C SER A 42 1.10 -19.65 20.97
N VAL A 43 0.36 -19.21 21.97
CA VAL A 43 -0.66 -18.15 21.81
C VAL A 43 -0.22 -16.92 22.60
N GLU A 44 -0.05 -15.80 21.88
CA GLU A 44 0.36 -14.52 22.46
C GLU A 44 -0.83 -13.63 22.82
N PRO A 45 -0.70 -12.71 23.81
CA PRO A 45 -1.72 -11.70 24.09
C PRO A 45 -2.05 -10.90 22.84
N PHE A 46 -3.34 -10.69 22.58
CA PHE A 46 -3.76 -9.89 21.44
C PHE A 46 -3.50 -8.42 21.73
N ALA A 47 -2.95 -7.68 20.78
CA ALA A 47 -2.65 -6.26 20.96
C ALA A 47 -3.90 -5.40 20.76
N ASN A 48 -4.15 -4.49 21.70
CA ASN A 48 -5.14 -3.44 21.51
C ASN A 48 -4.59 -2.43 20.51
N VAL A 49 -5.24 -2.29 19.37
CA VAL A 49 -4.89 -1.26 18.37
C VAL A 49 -5.90 -0.11 18.36
N THR A 50 -6.72 0.00 19.41
CA THR A 50 -7.53 1.19 19.66
C THR A 50 -6.70 2.31 20.27
N ALA A 51 -7.13 3.55 20.06
CA ALA A 51 -6.61 4.71 20.79
C ALA A 51 -7.09 4.77 22.26
N ILE A 52 -7.66 3.68 22.81
CA ILE A 52 -8.30 3.64 24.13
C ILE A 52 -7.70 2.53 24.99
N ASN A 53 -6.72 2.89 25.82
CA ASN A 53 -5.97 1.95 26.66
C ASN A 53 -6.82 1.29 27.79
N SER A 54 -8.03 1.78 28.07
CA SER A 54 -8.93 1.17 29.06
C SER A 54 -9.43 -0.23 28.66
N TYR A 55 -9.15 -0.65 27.42
CA TYR A 55 -9.57 -1.90 26.83
C TYR A 55 -8.45 -2.94 26.73
N ASP A 56 -7.20 -2.60 27.07
CA ASP A 56 -6.01 -3.46 26.93
C ASP A 56 -6.17 -4.85 27.59
N TRP A 57 -6.96 -4.91 28.66
CA TRP A 57 -7.23 -6.15 29.40
C TRP A 57 -7.91 -7.25 28.56
N MET A 58 -8.64 -6.88 27.49
CA MET A 58 -9.32 -7.86 26.63
C MET A 58 -8.35 -8.71 25.81
N GLY A 59 -7.16 -8.18 25.50
CA GLY A 59 -6.15 -8.88 24.71
C GLY A 59 -5.64 -10.16 25.38
N ILE A 60 -5.47 -10.08 26.70
CA ILE A 60 -5.09 -11.23 27.54
C ILE A 60 -6.25 -12.22 27.59
N GLY A 61 -7.49 -11.75 27.77
CA GLY A 61 -8.68 -12.61 27.83
C GLY A 61 -8.95 -13.37 26.52
N ILE A 62 -8.76 -12.74 25.35
CA ILE A 62 -8.91 -13.40 24.05
C ILE A 62 -7.86 -14.51 23.89
N ALA A 63 -6.59 -14.21 24.21
CA ALA A 63 -5.50 -15.17 24.13
C ALA A 63 -5.70 -16.35 25.11
N GLU A 64 -6.20 -16.09 26.33
CA GLU A 64 -6.53 -17.13 27.30
C GLU A 64 -7.62 -18.07 26.81
N THR A 65 -8.70 -17.53 26.24
CA THR A 65 -9.78 -18.35 25.67
C THR A 65 -9.28 -19.21 24.51
N VAL A 66 -8.50 -18.63 23.61
CA VAL A 66 -7.93 -19.34 22.46
C VAL A 66 -7.00 -20.47 22.93
N ALA A 67 -6.06 -20.17 23.84
CA ALA A 67 -5.12 -21.15 24.36
C ALA A 67 -5.83 -22.30 25.10
N ALA A 68 -6.82 -21.97 25.95
CA ALA A 68 -7.57 -22.96 26.70
C ALA A 68 -8.37 -23.90 25.78
N ARG A 69 -9.01 -23.37 24.73
CA ARG A 69 -9.80 -24.18 23.79
C ARG A 69 -8.93 -25.01 22.85
N LEU A 70 -7.85 -24.45 22.31
CA LEU A 70 -6.92 -25.21 21.47
C LEU A 70 -6.24 -26.34 22.24
N GLY A 71 -5.90 -26.13 23.53
CA GLY A 71 -5.30 -27.16 24.38
C GLY A 71 -6.22 -28.34 24.73
N THR A 72 -7.49 -28.32 24.30
CA THR A 72 -8.41 -29.48 24.42
C THR A 72 -8.33 -30.43 23.22
N LEU A 73 -7.59 -30.08 22.17
CA LEU A 73 -7.44 -30.90 20.97
C LEU A 73 -6.29 -31.91 21.16
N GLU A 74 -6.52 -33.15 20.74
CA GLU A 74 -5.57 -34.27 20.93
C GLU A 74 -4.25 -34.12 20.13
N ASN A 75 -4.17 -33.17 19.18
CA ASN A 75 -3.06 -33.04 18.23
C ASN A 75 -2.10 -31.86 18.51
N PHE A 76 -2.41 -31.01 19.49
CA PHE A 76 -1.66 -29.79 19.78
C PHE A 76 -1.20 -29.72 21.23
N ASP A 77 0.07 -29.37 21.45
CA ASP A 77 0.57 -28.97 22.77
C ASP A 77 0.60 -27.43 22.83
N VAL A 78 -0.29 -26.83 23.63
CA VAL A 78 -0.47 -25.37 23.64
C VAL A 78 0.31 -24.73 24.76
N ILE A 79 1.30 -23.91 24.40
CA ILE A 79 2.12 -23.14 25.31
C ILE A 79 1.52 -21.74 25.45
N ARG A 80 1.30 -21.33 26.70
CA ARG A 80 0.89 -19.96 27.02
C ARG A 80 2.12 -19.06 27.01
N ALA A 81 2.10 -18.00 26.21
CA ALA A 81 3.15 -16.99 26.26
C ALA A 81 2.89 -16.04 27.44
N THR A 82 3.35 -16.39 28.64
CA THR A 82 3.59 -15.38 29.68
C THR A 82 5.01 -14.84 29.54
N PRO A 83 5.24 -13.53 29.59
CA PRO A 83 6.57 -12.96 29.67
C PRO A 83 7.12 -13.19 31.08
N ILE A 84 7.52 -14.42 31.39
CA ILE A 84 8.28 -14.73 32.59
C ILE A 84 9.54 -15.47 32.11
N ASP A 85 10.65 -14.76 32.26
CA ASP A 85 12.02 -15.26 32.19
C ASP A 85 12.45 -15.93 30.88
N GLY A 86 12.67 -15.14 29.83
CA GLY A 86 13.83 -15.23 28.91
C GLY A 86 14.22 -16.57 28.28
N VAL A 87 13.41 -17.62 28.41
CA VAL A 87 13.66 -18.94 27.84
C VAL A 87 12.80 -19.02 26.57
N PRO A 88 13.42 -19.14 25.38
CA PRO A 88 12.67 -19.33 24.16
C PRO A 88 11.92 -20.66 24.25
N SER A 89 10.59 -20.59 24.33
CA SER A 89 9.71 -21.73 24.12
C SER A 89 9.85 -22.20 22.68
N SER A 90 10.26 -23.46 22.47
CA SER A 90 10.28 -24.12 21.16
C SER A 90 8.84 -24.48 20.77
N SER A 91 8.13 -23.51 20.22
CA SER A 91 6.85 -23.73 19.55
C SER A 91 7.08 -23.85 18.05
N ASP A 92 6.37 -24.76 17.39
CA ASP A 92 6.38 -24.89 15.94
C ASP A 92 5.54 -23.78 15.30
N LEU A 93 4.42 -23.43 15.94
CA LEU A 93 3.49 -22.39 15.49
C LEU A 93 3.30 -21.29 16.54
N VAL A 94 3.10 -20.06 16.07
CA VAL A 94 2.76 -18.90 16.91
C VAL A 94 1.45 -18.30 16.44
N ILE A 95 0.50 -18.11 17.37
CA ILE A 95 -0.74 -17.37 17.15
C ILE A 95 -0.59 -15.99 17.79
N THR A 96 -0.63 -14.96 16.96
CA THR A 96 -0.68 -13.56 17.39
C THR A 96 -1.97 -12.92 16.92
N GLY A 97 -2.36 -11.80 17.50
CA GLY A 97 -3.54 -11.10 17.03
C GLY A 97 -3.66 -9.68 17.54
N THR A 98 -4.61 -8.96 16.98
CA THR A 98 -4.97 -7.60 17.36
C THR A 98 -6.47 -7.49 17.50
N TYR A 99 -6.94 -6.50 18.27
CA TYR A 99 -8.34 -6.13 18.27
C TYR A 99 -8.51 -4.62 18.27
N GLN A 100 -9.56 -4.16 17.58
CA GLN A 100 -9.91 -2.75 17.44
C GLN A 100 -11.38 -2.56 17.78
N LEU A 101 -11.69 -1.53 18.56
CA LEU A 101 -13.02 -1.06 18.91
C LEU A 101 -13.24 0.34 18.30
N SER A 102 -14.40 0.54 17.68
CA SER A 102 -14.91 1.85 17.28
C SER A 102 -16.44 1.85 17.37
N ASN A 103 -17.03 2.79 18.11
CA ASN A 103 -18.50 2.90 18.27
C ASN A 103 -19.21 1.56 18.55
N GLN A 104 -18.76 0.83 19.59
CA GLN A 104 -19.21 -0.52 19.98
C GLN A 104 -18.93 -1.66 18.98
N HIS A 105 -18.49 -1.37 17.77
CA HIS A 105 -18.02 -2.38 16.83
C HIS A 105 -16.61 -2.82 17.18
N MET A 106 -16.37 -4.12 17.12
CA MET A 106 -15.09 -4.74 17.40
C MET A 106 -14.66 -5.62 16.24
N ARG A 107 -13.41 -5.43 15.81
CA ARG A 107 -12.71 -6.31 14.87
C ARG A 107 -11.62 -7.05 15.62
N ILE A 108 -11.60 -8.37 15.54
CA ILE A 108 -10.50 -9.21 16.02
C ILE A 108 -9.77 -9.81 14.82
N THR A 109 -8.46 -9.65 14.77
CA THR A 109 -7.59 -10.28 13.76
C THR A 109 -6.66 -11.25 14.47
N ALA A 110 -6.57 -12.49 14.00
CA ALA A 110 -5.57 -13.44 14.45
C ALA A 110 -4.77 -13.97 13.27
N ARG A 111 -3.50 -14.28 13.50
CA ARG A 111 -2.61 -14.90 12.52
C ARG A 111 -1.91 -16.08 13.16
N THR A 112 -1.81 -17.17 12.41
CA THR A 112 -0.99 -18.34 12.76
C THR A 112 0.24 -18.33 11.86
N THR A 113 1.41 -18.34 12.46
CA THR A 113 2.70 -18.27 11.76
C THR A 113 3.55 -19.47 12.13
N ASP A 114 4.16 -20.10 11.14
CA ASP A 114 5.20 -21.11 11.34
C ASP A 114 6.47 -20.43 11.84
N ARG A 115 6.97 -20.85 13.01
CA ARG A 115 8.08 -20.16 13.69
C ARG A 115 9.42 -20.35 13.01
N GLU A 116 9.64 -21.50 12.37
CA GLU A 116 10.91 -21.83 11.71
C GLU A 116 11.04 -21.07 10.39
N THR A 117 9.97 -21.03 9.61
CA THR A 117 9.97 -20.44 8.26
C THR A 117 9.49 -18.99 8.23
N GLY A 118 8.81 -18.52 9.29
CA GLY A 118 8.15 -17.21 9.32
C GLY A 118 6.90 -17.12 8.43
N ARG A 119 6.47 -18.23 7.83
CA ARG A 119 5.34 -18.26 6.89
C ARG A 119 4.02 -18.15 7.65
N VAL A 120 3.16 -17.22 7.23
CA VAL A 120 1.78 -17.14 7.72
C VAL A 120 0.99 -18.32 7.15
N LEU A 121 0.47 -19.17 8.03
CA LEU A 121 -0.31 -20.35 7.68
C LEU A 121 -1.81 -20.05 7.61
N ALA A 122 -2.28 -19.13 8.45
CA ALA A 122 -3.68 -18.74 8.51
C ALA A 122 -3.83 -17.30 9.00
N SER A 123 -4.87 -16.62 8.52
CA SER A 123 -5.32 -15.33 9.04
C SER A 123 -6.83 -15.37 9.21
N VAL A 124 -7.31 -15.01 10.39
CA VAL A 124 -8.74 -14.95 10.74
C VAL A 124 -9.08 -13.50 11.06
N ILE A 125 -10.16 -13.00 10.48
CA ILE A 125 -10.69 -11.66 10.77
C ILE A 125 -12.16 -11.83 11.13
N LEU A 126 -12.55 -11.31 12.28
CA LEU A 126 -13.92 -11.35 12.77
C LEU A 126 -14.39 -9.96 13.16
N ASP A 127 -15.57 -9.62 12.65
CA ASP A 127 -16.27 -8.39 13.00
C ASP A 127 -17.51 -8.71 13.83
N GLY A 128 -17.78 -7.88 14.81
CA GLY A 128 -19.01 -7.89 15.59
C GLY A 128 -19.08 -6.70 16.52
N THR A 129 -19.71 -6.86 17.67
CA THR A 129 -19.75 -5.82 18.69
C THR A 129 -18.97 -6.24 19.94
N VAL A 130 -18.63 -5.28 20.79
CA VAL A 130 -17.98 -5.55 22.09
C VAL A 130 -18.89 -6.37 23.00
N ASP A 131 -20.22 -6.19 22.89
CA ASP A 131 -21.20 -6.96 23.65
C ASP A 131 -21.22 -8.44 23.22
N ASP A 132 -20.84 -8.72 21.97
CA ASP A 132 -20.72 -10.07 21.40
C ASP A 132 -19.33 -10.69 21.57
N LEU A 133 -18.45 -10.12 22.42
CA LEU A 133 -17.05 -10.56 22.56
C LEU A 133 -16.91 -12.06 22.80
N PHE A 134 -17.78 -12.68 23.60
CA PHE A 134 -17.74 -14.12 23.85
C PHE A 134 -18.07 -14.95 22.60
N GLU A 135 -19.06 -14.51 21.80
CA GLU A 135 -19.40 -15.18 20.54
C GLU A 135 -18.28 -15.01 19.51
N LEU A 136 -17.66 -13.83 19.48
CA LEU A 136 -16.49 -13.57 18.62
C LEU A 136 -15.29 -14.43 19.02
N GLN A 137 -15.05 -14.64 20.32
CA GLN A 137 -14.00 -15.55 20.79
C GLN A 137 -14.27 -17.00 20.39
N ASP A 138 -15.50 -17.49 20.52
CA ASP A 138 -15.85 -18.86 20.12
C ASP A 138 -15.71 -19.08 18.61
N ARG A 139 -16.11 -18.09 17.80
CA ARG A 139 -15.89 -18.09 16.34
C ARG A 139 -14.42 -18.06 15.98
N LEU A 140 -13.62 -17.26 16.68
CA LEU A 140 -12.18 -17.15 16.45
C LEU A 140 -11.51 -18.50 16.63
N VAL A 141 -11.87 -19.20 17.70
CA VAL A 141 -11.38 -20.55 17.97
C VAL A 141 -11.79 -21.51 16.87
N ALA A 142 -13.05 -21.52 16.44
CA ALA A 142 -13.52 -22.43 15.40
C ALA A 142 -12.77 -22.22 14.07
N GLU A 143 -12.56 -20.98 13.66
CA GLU A 143 -11.82 -20.65 12.43
C GLU A 143 -10.34 -21.01 12.53
N LEU A 144 -9.70 -20.71 13.67
CA LEU A 144 -8.31 -21.11 13.92
C LEU A 144 -8.17 -22.64 13.91
N GLN A 145 -9.09 -23.37 14.52
CA GLN A 145 -9.08 -24.84 14.51
C GLN A 145 -9.23 -25.42 13.10
N ASN A 146 -10.14 -24.88 12.30
CA ASN A 146 -10.32 -25.31 10.91
C ASN A 146 -9.06 -25.04 10.10
N SER A 147 -8.46 -23.85 10.26
CA SER A 147 -7.25 -23.48 9.55
C SER A 147 -6.05 -24.36 9.93
N LEU A 148 -5.90 -24.67 11.22
CA LEU A 148 -4.84 -25.54 11.72
C LEU A 148 -5.00 -26.98 11.21
N ARG A 149 -6.22 -27.52 11.19
CA ARG A 149 -6.50 -28.88 10.66
C ARG A 149 -6.16 -29.00 9.17
N LEU A 150 -6.54 -28.01 8.36
CA LEU A 150 -6.23 -27.99 6.92
C LEU A 150 -4.72 -27.95 6.68
N THR A 151 -3.97 -27.21 7.50
CA THR A 151 -2.51 -27.12 7.39
C THR A 151 -1.77 -28.39 7.81
N THR A 152 -2.32 -29.18 8.74
CA THR A 152 -1.72 -30.45 9.20
C THR A 152 -1.96 -31.63 8.26
N ASP A 153 -3.07 -31.62 7.52
CA ASP A 153 -3.42 -32.70 6.58
C ASP A 153 -2.78 -32.53 5.19
N GLY A 154 -1.97 -31.50 4.99
CA GLY A 154 -1.25 -31.24 3.74
C GLY A 154 -2.12 -30.70 2.60
N GLU A 155 -3.39 -30.39 2.86
CA GLU A 155 -4.26 -29.66 1.93
C GLU A 155 -4.18 -28.15 2.20
N GLN A 156 -3.52 -27.42 1.31
CA GLN A 156 -3.60 -25.96 1.32
C GLN A 156 -5.05 -25.51 1.09
N PRO A 157 -5.62 -24.63 1.93
CA PRO A 157 -6.90 -24.00 1.63
C PRO A 157 -6.72 -23.01 0.47
N ASN A 158 -6.90 -23.50 -0.75
CA ASN A 158 -7.20 -22.67 -1.92
C ASN A 158 -8.70 -22.30 -1.89
N HIS A 159 -9.14 -21.53 -0.89
CA HIS A 159 -10.46 -20.93 -0.91
C HIS A 159 -10.44 -19.44 -0.52
N PRO A 160 -11.15 -18.58 -1.26
CA PRO A 160 -11.27 -17.16 -0.97
C PRO A 160 -11.97 -16.94 0.37
N ILE A 161 -11.57 -15.85 1.04
CA ILE A 161 -12.09 -15.33 2.31
C ILE A 161 -13.62 -15.38 2.31
N GLN A 162 -14.22 -16.29 3.10
CA GLN A 162 -15.66 -16.25 3.37
C GLN A 162 -15.95 -15.21 4.46
N ARG A 163 -16.47 -14.05 4.04
CA ARG A 163 -17.10 -13.09 4.96
C ARG A 163 -18.45 -13.68 5.41
N TYR A 164 -18.53 -14.18 6.63
CA TYR A 164 -19.82 -14.52 7.24
C TYR A 164 -20.49 -13.24 7.74
N SER A 165 -21.46 -12.73 6.96
CA SER A 165 -22.43 -11.71 7.39
C SER A 165 -23.68 -12.43 7.91
N VAL A 166 -24.22 -12.02 9.06
CA VAL A 166 -25.44 -12.62 9.63
C VAL A 166 -26.66 -12.04 8.92
N ASP A 167 -27.38 -12.89 8.18
CA ASP A 167 -28.68 -12.56 7.56
C ASP A 167 -29.77 -12.33 8.61
N ASN A 168 -30.45 -11.18 8.51
CA ASN A 168 -31.69 -10.87 9.20
C ASN A 168 -32.87 -11.57 8.50
N GLN A 169 -33.77 -12.17 9.28
CA GLN A 169 -34.97 -12.88 8.81
C GLN A 169 -35.91 -11.98 7.97
N PRO A 170 -36.72 -12.59 7.07
CA PRO A 170 -37.38 -11.89 5.96
C PRO A 170 -38.64 -11.10 6.38
N ILE A 171 -38.73 -9.86 5.91
CA ILE A 171 -39.98 -9.09 5.88
C ILE A 171 -40.67 -9.36 4.53
N GLU A 172 -41.92 -9.83 4.58
CA GLU A 172 -42.75 -10.07 3.40
C GLU A 172 -43.04 -8.80 2.58
N PRO A 173 -43.34 -8.95 1.27
CA PRO A 173 -43.17 -7.88 0.29
C PRO A 173 -44.39 -6.95 0.24
N SER A 174 -44.14 -5.64 0.26
CA SER A 174 -45.08 -4.68 -0.31
C SER A 174 -44.60 -4.27 -1.71
N ASN A 175 -45.40 -4.68 -2.69
CA ASN A 175 -45.24 -4.37 -4.09
C ASN A 175 -45.15 -2.85 -4.31
N ASN A 176 -44.06 -2.38 -4.92
CA ASN A 176 -44.19 -1.40 -5.99
C ASN A 176 -43.02 -1.51 -6.96
N ARG A 177 -43.37 -2.00 -8.16
CA ARG A 177 -42.51 -1.99 -9.33
C ARG A 177 -42.14 -0.56 -9.69
N SER A 178 -40.85 -0.29 -9.73
CA SER A 178 -40.23 0.57 -10.74
C SER A 178 -38.82 0.04 -10.97
N GLN A 179 -38.70 -0.82 -11.98
CA GLN A 179 -37.41 -1.25 -12.51
C GLN A 179 -36.79 -0.10 -13.29
N THR A 180 -35.66 0.42 -12.81
CA THR A 180 -34.63 1.03 -13.65
C THR A 180 -33.27 0.72 -13.02
N ASN A 181 -32.57 -0.28 -13.58
CA ASN A 181 -31.12 -0.50 -13.54
C ASN A 181 -30.35 -0.10 -12.26
N ASP A 182 -30.47 -0.90 -11.20
CA ASP A 182 -29.45 -0.97 -10.15
C ASP A 182 -28.41 -2.04 -10.53
N ARG A 183 -27.40 -1.65 -11.32
CA ARG A 183 -26.07 -2.25 -11.11
C ARG A 183 -25.64 -1.73 -9.75
N ALA A 184 -25.31 -2.62 -8.82
CA ALA A 184 -24.88 -2.29 -7.47
C ALA A 184 -23.90 -1.12 -7.50
N ARG A 185 -24.37 0.09 -7.14
CA ARG A 185 -23.49 1.25 -7.00
C ARG A 185 -22.50 0.91 -5.91
N VAL A 186 -21.21 0.93 -6.22
CA VAL A 186 -20.16 0.90 -5.20
C VAL A 186 -20.52 1.97 -4.17
N SER A 187 -20.68 1.56 -2.90
CA SER A 187 -20.96 2.51 -1.82
C SER A 187 -19.73 3.38 -1.66
N ILE A 188 -19.85 4.67 -1.96
CA ILE A 188 -18.78 5.64 -1.78
C ILE A 188 -19.00 6.43 -0.49
N ASP A 189 -17.92 6.95 0.08
CA ASP A 189 -17.96 7.83 1.24
C ASP A 189 -17.90 9.28 0.75
N GLY A 190 -18.80 10.10 1.28
CA GLY A 190 -18.94 11.49 0.85
C GLY A 190 -20.07 11.72 -0.15
N PRO A 191 -20.10 12.89 -0.80
CA PRO A 191 -21.18 13.29 -1.69
C PRO A 191 -21.24 12.42 -2.96
N ALA A 192 -22.40 12.41 -3.63
CA ALA A 192 -22.57 11.69 -4.89
C ALA A 192 -21.55 12.16 -5.95
N PRO A 193 -21.10 11.28 -6.87
CA PRO A 193 -20.12 11.65 -7.88
C PRO A 193 -20.57 12.89 -8.69
N PRO A 194 -19.67 13.85 -8.93
CA PRO A 194 -20.01 15.06 -9.66
C PRO A 194 -20.36 14.74 -11.12
N ILE A 195 -21.40 15.38 -11.64
CA ILE A 195 -21.84 15.23 -13.03
C ILE A 195 -21.05 16.22 -13.90
N ALA A 196 -20.54 15.75 -15.03
CA ALA A 196 -19.85 16.60 -16.01
C ALA A 196 -20.68 17.86 -16.36
N PRO A 197 -20.06 19.04 -16.46
CA PRO A 197 -18.61 19.29 -16.51
C PRO A 197 -17.92 19.37 -15.15
N GLN A 198 -18.64 19.22 -14.04
CA GLN A 198 -18.02 19.26 -12.71
C GLN A 198 -17.06 18.07 -12.53
N THR A 199 -15.98 18.33 -11.79
CA THR A 199 -14.92 17.37 -11.45
C THR A 199 -14.84 17.11 -9.95
N MET A 200 -15.51 17.93 -9.14
CA MET A 200 -15.55 17.81 -7.69
C MET A 200 -16.96 18.10 -7.17
N SER A 201 -17.35 17.39 -6.12
CA SER A 201 -18.46 17.73 -5.23
C SER A 201 -18.00 17.63 -3.78
N ARG A 202 -18.42 18.56 -2.92
CA ARG A 202 -18.12 18.56 -1.49
C ARG A 202 -19.41 18.75 -0.69
N ASP A 203 -19.56 18.03 0.42
CA ASP A 203 -20.68 18.22 1.35
C ASP A 203 -20.33 19.18 2.50
N ASP A 204 -21.32 19.45 3.36
CA ASP A 204 -21.17 20.38 4.49
C ASP A 204 -20.19 19.87 5.57
N GLU A 205 -19.87 18.58 5.56
CA GLU A 205 -18.92 17.92 6.46
C GLU A 205 -17.50 17.94 5.88
N GLY A 206 -17.31 18.50 4.68
CA GLY A 206 -16.01 18.60 4.03
C GLY A 206 -15.54 17.33 3.31
N ARG A 207 -16.39 16.28 3.25
CA ARG A 207 -16.09 15.09 2.46
C ARG A 207 -16.20 15.44 0.99
N THR A 208 -15.27 14.94 0.19
CA THR A 208 -15.13 15.35 -1.20
C THR A 208 -15.13 14.13 -2.12
N THR A 209 -15.88 14.21 -3.22
CA THR A 209 -15.83 13.22 -4.30
C THR A 209 -15.29 13.90 -5.55
N ILE A 210 -14.22 13.35 -6.10
CA ILE A 210 -13.53 13.77 -7.32
C ILE A 210 -13.86 12.79 -8.43
N ARG A 211 -14.06 13.30 -9.65
CA ARG A 211 -14.21 12.49 -10.85
C ARG A 211 -12.94 12.61 -11.70
N ALA A 212 -12.26 11.48 -11.92
CA ALA A 212 -11.18 11.38 -12.88
C ALA A 212 -11.71 11.64 -14.30
N VAL A 213 -10.89 12.26 -15.15
CA VAL A 213 -11.27 12.56 -16.54
C VAL A 213 -10.38 11.78 -17.49
N SER A 214 -11.00 10.96 -18.33
CA SER A 214 -10.29 10.24 -19.39
C SER A 214 -9.77 11.21 -20.45
N LEU A 215 -8.58 10.93 -20.96
CA LEU A 215 -7.90 11.70 -21.99
C LEU A 215 -8.19 11.13 -23.37
N ASP A 216 -8.66 11.99 -24.27
CA ASP A 216 -8.83 11.66 -25.70
C ASP A 216 -7.53 11.87 -26.51
N ASP A 217 -6.62 12.70 -26.00
CA ASP A 217 -5.36 13.11 -26.63
C ASP A 217 -4.17 12.90 -25.68
N VAL A 218 -2.97 12.74 -26.25
CA VAL A 218 -1.73 12.58 -25.49
C VAL A 218 -1.36 13.88 -24.76
N ILE A 219 -1.08 13.78 -23.47
CA ILE A 219 -0.46 14.86 -22.69
C ILE A 219 1.06 14.78 -22.82
N THR A 220 1.72 15.92 -23.05
CA THR A 220 3.17 16.02 -22.95
C THR A 220 3.54 16.51 -21.56
N VAL A 221 4.16 15.65 -20.76
CA VAL A 221 4.66 16.01 -19.43
C VAL A 221 5.89 16.91 -19.59
N ASP A 222 5.69 18.23 -19.62
CA ASP A 222 6.76 19.24 -19.80
C ASP A 222 6.72 20.37 -18.75
N GLY A 223 5.76 20.29 -17.82
CA GLY A 223 5.53 21.21 -16.73
C GLY A 223 4.77 22.47 -17.14
N ARG A 224 4.32 22.65 -18.39
CA ARG A 224 3.74 23.93 -18.85
C ARG A 224 2.23 24.02 -18.77
N LEU A 225 1.53 22.88 -18.64
CA LEU A 225 0.07 22.81 -18.67
C LEU A 225 -0.52 23.48 -19.93
N SER A 226 -0.01 23.13 -21.11
CA SER A 226 -0.31 23.84 -22.37
C SER A 226 -1.43 23.20 -23.20
N GLU A 227 -1.82 21.98 -22.86
CA GLU A 227 -2.81 21.16 -23.52
C GLU A 227 -4.23 21.67 -23.27
N THR A 228 -5.12 21.52 -24.26
CA THR A 228 -6.51 22.00 -24.20
C THR A 228 -7.33 21.39 -23.05
N VAL A 229 -6.92 20.22 -22.52
CA VAL A 229 -7.55 19.62 -21.34
C VAL A 229 -7.51 20.56 -20.13
N TYR A 230 -6.43 21.32 -19.95
CA TYR A 230 -6.25 22.26 -18.83
C TYR A 230 -7.10 23.54 -18.96
N GLU A 231 -7.65 23.79 -20.15
CA GLU A 231 -8.61 24.89 -20.40
C GLU A 231 -10.07 24.42 -20.36
N SER A 232 -10.32 23.16 -20.74
CA SER A 232 -11.68 22.63 -20.92
C SER A 232 -12.20 21.86 -19.70
N VAL A 233 -11.31 21.25 -18.91
CA VAL A 233 -11.66 20.53 -17.69
C VAL A 233 -11.58 21.47 -16.49
N ILE A 234 -12.69 21.56 -15.75
CA ILE A 234 -12.75 22.33 -14.50
C ILE A 234 -11.79 21.70 -13.48
N PRO A 235 -10.83 22.44 -12.91
CA PRO A 235 -9.93 21.90 -11.91
C PRO A 235 -10.63 21.62 -10.58
N VAL A 236 -10.11 20.61 -9.87
CA VAL A 236 -10.31 20.43 -8.44
C VAL A 236 -9.62 21.58 -7.72
N SER A 237 -10.33 22.29 -6.85
CA SER A 237 -9.87 23.53 -6.23
C SER A 237 -10.48 23.71 -4.83
N ASN A 238 -10.32 24.90 -4.23
CA ASN A 238 -10.82 25.23 -2.90
C ASN A 238 -10.27 24.30 -1.80
N PHE A 239 -8.94 24.21 -1.74
CA PHE A 239 -8.22 23.53 -0.67
C PHE A 239 -8.54 24.16 0.68
N ILE A 240 -8.56 23.34 1.73
CA ILE A 240 -8.93 23.68 3.09
C ILE A 240 -7.68 23.56 3.95
N GLN A 241 -7.37 24.57 4.74
CA GLN A 241 -6.24 24.55 5.66
C GLN A 241 -6.47 23.50 6.75
N GLN A 242 -5.45 22.68 6.97
CA GLN A 242 -5.24 22.03 8.26
C GLN A 242 -4.47 22.99 9.16
N VAL A 243 -3.35 23.55 8.67
CA VAL A 243 -2.49 24.48 9.40
C VAL A 243 -2.37 25.78 8.60
N PRO A 244 -2.32 26.96 9.24
CA PRO A 244 -2.44 27.21 10.68
C PRO A 244 -3.89 27.32 11.17
N ASN A 245 -4.84 27.63 10.29
CA ASN A 245 -6.23 27.89 10.67
C ASN A 245 -7.14 26.77 10.14
N GLU A 246 -7.27 25.70 10.92
CA GLU A 246 -8.08 24.53 10.59
C GLU A 246 -9.47 24.90 10.03
N GLY A 247 -9.84 24.28 8.91
CA GLY A 247 -11.17 24.42 8.30
C GLY A 247 -11.37 25.70 7.49
N THR A 248 -10.41 26.62 7.45
CA THR A 248 -10.50 27.83 6.63
C THR A 248 -10.01 27.58 5.20
N PRO A 249 -10.43 28.39 4.20
CA PRO A 249 -9.88 28.27 2.84
C PRO A 249 -8.36 28.48 2.81
N ALA A 250 -7.65 27.70 1.98
CA ALA A 250 -6.23 27.92 1.69
C ALA A 250 -5.98 29.36 1.21
N THR A 251 -4.87 29.96 1.64
CA THR A 251 -4.54 31.35 1.25
C THR A 251 -3.85 31.45 -0.10
N GLU A 252 -3.26 30.35 -0.57
CA GLU A 252 -2.68 30.24 -1.91
C GLU A 252 -3.57 29.34 -2.77
N GLN A 253 -4.09 29.89 -3.87
CA GLN A 253 -4.96 29.13 -4.76
C GLN A 253 -4.21 27.93 -5.34
N THR A 254 -4.88 26.78 -5.37
CA THR A 254 -4.37 25.57 -6.00
C THR A 254 -5.47 24.97 -6.86
N ASP A 255 -5.16 24.81 -8.14
CA ASP A 255 -6.01 24.16 -9.14
C ASP A 255 -5.34 22.85 -9.55
N ALA A 256 -6.03 21.73 -9.40
CA ALA A 256 -5.51 20.40 -9.68
C ALA A 256 -6.39 19.64 -10.68
N TRP A 257 -5.79 18.80 -11.51
CA TRP A 257 -6.45 17.94 -12.47
C TRP A 257 -6.08 16.49 -12.19
N VAL A 258 -7.09 15.63 -12.20
CA VAL A 258 -6.94 14.16 -12.10
C VAL A 258 -7.40 13.57 -13.42
N LEU A 259 -6.42 13.20 -14.24
CA LEU A 259 -6.63 12.76 -15.62
C LEU A 259 -6.09 11.33 -15.78
N PHE A 260 -6.54 10.59 -16.78
CA PHE A 260 -6.00 9.26 -17.05
C PHE A 260 -6.15 8.88 -18.52
N ASP A 261 -5.26 8.01 -18.99
CA ASP A 261 -5.41 7.28 -20.25
C ASP A 261 -5.39 5.77 -19.97
N ASP A 262 -5.20 4.94 -20.99
CA ASP A 262 -5.16 3.48 -20.83
C ASP A 262 -3.95 3.00 -20.00
N ASP A 263 -2.87 3.78 -19.90
CA ASP A 263 -1.59 3.34 -19.34
C ASP A 263 -1.22 4.04 -18.03
N ASN A 264 -1.71 5.26 -17.82
CA ASN A 264 -1.26 6.16 -16.75
C ASN A 264 -2.41 6.92 -16.11
N ILE A 265 -2.25 7.20 -14.81
CA ILE A 265 -2.94 8.30 -14.14
C ILE A 265 -2.02 9.51 -14.09
N TYR A 266 -2.57 10.67 -14.41
CA TYR A 266 -1.89 11.96 -14.41
C TYR A 266 -2.44 12.85 -13.31
N ILE A 267 -1.53 13.42 -12.53
CA ILE A 267 -1.85 14.42 -11.52
C ILE A 267 -1.10 15.69 -11.84
N SER A 268 -1.85 16.69 -12.27
CA SER A 268 -1.30 17.99 -12.65
C SER A 268 -1.84 19.07 -11.73
N ALA A 269 -1.04 20.08 -11.42
CA ALA A 269 -1.52 21.21 -10.63
C ALA A 269 -0.87 22.52 -11.05
N ARG A 270 -1.67 23.60 -10.97
CA ARG A 270 -1.25 24.98 -11.04
C ARG A 270 -1.36 25.56 -9.63
N LEU A 271 -0.22 25.98 -9.11
CA LEU A 271 -0.05 26.37 -7.71
C LEU A 271 0.32 27.83 -7.69
N PHE A 272 -0.63 28.67 -7.32
CA PHE A 272 -0.40 30.10 -7.18
C PHE A 272 0.43 30.35 -5.92
N ASP A 273 1.28 31.37 -5.97
CA ASP A 273 2.01 31.85 -4.81
C ASP A 273 2.13 33.37 -4.86
N SER A 274 1.60 34.05 -3.84
CA SER A 274 1.63 35.52 -3.74
C SER A 274 3.02 36.11 -3.51
N THR A 275 4.03 35.29 -3.21
CA THR A 275 5.42 35.71 -3.00
C THR A 275 6.27 35.46 -4.25
N PRO A 276 7.29 36.29 -4.53
CA PRO A 276 8.22 36.03 -5.63
C PRO A 276 9.01 34.73 -5.40
N GLU A 277 9.42 34.06 -6.48
CA GLU A 277 10.18 32.80 -6.46
C GLU A 277 11.37 32.78 -5.47
N SER A 278 12.04 33.92 -5.28
CA SER A 278 13.17 34.03 -4.36
C SER A 278 12.84 33.74 -2.88
N ASN A 279 11.55 33.75 -2.52
CA ASN A 279 11.07 33.46 -1.17
C ASN A 279 10.50 32.04 -1.03
N TRP A 280 10.36 31.29 -2.13
CA TRP A 280 9.92 29.90 -2.07
C TRP A 280 10.98 29.06 -1.36
N ILE A 281 10.53 28.11 -0.52
CA ILE A 281 11.43 27.19 0.17
C ILE A 281 11.56 25.94 -0.68
N ALA A 282 12.46 25.99 -1.67
CA ALA A 282 12.74 24.87 -2.57
C ALA A 282 14.26 24.72 -2.75
N ASN A 283 14.90 23.95 -1.88
CA ASN A 283 16.36 23.78 -1.85
C ASN A 283 16.81 22.31 -1.87
N GLU A 284 15.88 21.36 -1.93
CA GLU A 284 16.17 19.94 -2.02
C GLU A 284 15.77 19.38 -3.39
N MET A 285 16.67 18.64 -4.02
CA MET A 285 16.44 17.97 -5.32
C MET A 285 16.78 16.48 -5.29
N GLN A 286 17.44 16.01 -4.24
CA GLN A 286 17.75 14.61 -4.09
C GLN A 286 16.44 13.84 -3.92
N ARG A 287 16.17 12.97 -4.91
CA ARG A 287 15.08 12.00 -4.82
C ARG A 287 15.18 11.21 -3.52
N ASP A 288 14.03 11.00 -2.88
CA ASP A 288 13.86 10.26 -1.62
C ASP A 288 14.55 10.93 -0.40
N SER A 289 14.96 12.20 -0.52
CA SER A 289 15.44 12.98 0.63
C SER A 289 14.28 13.38 1.54
N PHE A 290 14.34 12.98 2.80
CA PHE A 290 13.41 13.44 3.83
C PHE A 290 13.37 14.96 3.99
N GLN A 291 14.37 15.72 3.51
CA GLN A 291 14.33 17.18 3.55
C GLN A 291 13.25 17.78 2.65
N LEU A 292 12.75 17.03 1.66
CA LEU A 292 11.67 17.47 0.77
C LEU A 292 10.38 17.82 1.52
N ILE A 293 10.11 17.20 2.68
CA ILE A 293 8.91 17.50 3.47
C ILE A 293 8.96 18.90 4.12
N PHE A 294 10.14 19.52 4.18
CA PHE A 294 10.34 20.89 4.69
C PHE A 294 10.46 21.91 3.54
N ASN A 295 10.06 21.53 2.33
CA ASN A 295 10.01 22.42 1.16
C ASN A 295 8.56 22.74 0.79
N ASP A 296 8.37 23.84 0.06
CA ASP A 296 7.12 24.10 -0.63
C ASP A 296 6.84 22.90 -1.51
N SER A 297 5.63 22.36 -1.45
CA SER A 297 5.35 21.11 -2.14
C SER A 297 3.89 20.94 -2.49
N PHE A 298 3.65 20.06 -3.45
CA PHE A 298 2.35 19.53 -3.80
C PHE A 298 2.41 18.01 -3.65
N SER A 299 1.38 17.43 -3.05
CA SER A 299 1.32 16.00 -2.78
C SER A 299 -0.01 15.41 -3.20
N VAL A 300 0.03 14.13 -3.55
CA VAL A 300 -1.14 13.30 -3.79
C VAL A 300 -0.95 11.96 -3.09
N ALA A 301 -1.97 11.52 -2.37
CA ALA A 301 -2.05 10.16 -1.84
C ALA A 301 -3.23 9.41 -2.46
N PHE A 302 -3.02 8.14 -2.78
CA PHE A 302 -4.03 7.23 -3.30
C PHE A 302 -4.23 6.04 -2.37
N ASP A 303 -5.48 5.75 -2.05
CA ASP A 303 -5.91 4.45 -1.52
C ASP A 303 -6.51 3.66 -2.68
N THR A 304 -5.68 2.82 -3.31
CA THR A 304 -6.02 2.11 -4.55
C THR A 304 -6.91 0.88 -4.34
N TYR A 305 -7.13 0.47 -3.09
CA TYR A 305 -8.02 -0.63 -2.71
C TYR A 305 -9.32 -0.13 -2.06
N TYR A 306 -9.43 1.17 -1.83
CA TYR A 306 -10.54 1.84 -1.17
C TYR A 306 -10.84 1.25 0.22
N ASP A 307 -9.79 0.86 0.94
CA ASP A 307 -9.88 0.26 2.28
C ASP A 307 -9.77 1.28 3.42
N ARG A 308 -9.62 2.56 3.06
CA ARG A 308 -9.58 3.74 3.92
C ARG A 308 -8.44 3.74 4.93
N ARG A 309 -7.36 3.01 4.64
CA ARG A 309 -6.21 2.92 5.58
C ARG A 309 -4.85 2.64 4.93
N ASN A 310 -4.82 2.01 3.76
CA ASN A 310 -3.59 1.72 3.02
C ASN A 310 -3.53 2.54 1.74
N GLY A 311 -2.33 2.94 1.34
CA GLY A 311 -2.18 3.75 0.15
C GLY A 311 -0.74 4.04 -0.21
N VAL A 312 -0.57 4.92 -1.19
CA VAL A 312 0.74 5.40 -1.65
C VAL A 312 0.68 6.91 -1.75
N SER A 313 1.78 7.59 -1.48
CA SER A 313 1.87 9.06 -1.58
C SER A 313 3.03 9.47 -2.46
N PHE A 314 2.80 10.53 -3.21
CA PHE A 314 3.77 11.20 -4.06
C PHE A 314 3.85 12.66 -3.65
N LEU A 315 5.05 13.22 -3.60
CA LEU A 315 5.30 14.62 -3.25
C LEU A 315 6.33 15.20 -4.21
N VAL A 316 6.06 16.42 -4.66
CA VAL A 316 6.92 17.17 -5.58
C VAL A 316 7.07 18.60 -5.07
N ASN A 317 8.29 19.13 -5.11
CA ASN A 317 8.56 20.55 -4.84
C ASN A 317 8.70 21.38 -6.14
N PRO A 318 8.70 22.73 -6.09
CA PRO A 318 8.76 23.58 -7.29
C PRO A 318 9.97 23.34 -8.21
N ILE A 319 11.06 22.80 -7.69
CA ILE A 319 12.29 22.56 -8.45
C ILE A 319 12.41 21.12 -8.97
N GLY A 320 11.36 20.30 -8.82
CA GLY A 320 11.30 18.93 -9.34
C GLY A 320 11.93 17.89 -8.41
N GLY A 321 12.25 18.25 -7.16
CA GLY A 321 12.55 17.28 -6.12
C GLY A 321 11.33 16.42 -5.85
N MET A 322 11.53 15.10 -5.84
CA MET A 322 10.44 14.11 -5.80
C MET A 322 10.64 13.10 -4.67
N PHE A 323 9.55 12.74 -4.01
CA PHE A 323 9.51 11.83 -2.87
C PHE A 323 8.29 10.92 -2.98
N ASP A 324 8.45 9.63 -2.71
CA ASP A 324 7.39 8.63 -2.72
C ASP A 324 7.43 7.77 -1.45
N LEU A 325 6.27 7.28 -1.02
CA LEU A 325 6.13 6.38 0.11
C LEU A 325 4.88 5.50 0.02
N GLU A 326 4.90 4.40 0.76
CA GLU A 326 3.74 3.55 1.01
C GLU A 326 3.19 3.83 2.41
N ILE A 327 1.87 3.96 2.52
CA ILE A 327 1.12 4.18 3.75
C ILE A 327 0.47 2.84 4.13
N THR A 328 0.76 2.35 5.33
CA THR A 328 0.11 1.16 5.87
C THR A 328 -0.65 1.52 7.14
N ASP A 329 -1.94 1.21 7.18
CA ASP A 329 -2.81 1.39 8.33
C ASP A 329 -2.83 2.83 8.91
N GLU A 330 -2.64 3.85 8.06
CA GLU A 330 -2.38 5.26 8.46
C GLU A 330 -1.27 5.43 9.52
N GLY A 331 -0.40 4.42 9.62
CA GLY A 331 0.64 4.33 10.62
C GLY A 331 1.95 4.93 10.13
N ASN A 332 3.05 4.28 10.49
CA ASN A 332 4.36 4.71 10.03
C ASN A 332 4.53 4.38 8.53
N PRO A 333 4.76 5.38 7.67
CA PRO A 333 4.93 5.14 6.25
C PRO A 333 6.24 4.42 5.96
N ASN A 334 6.26 3.69 4.85
CA ASN A 334 7.44 3.04 4.29
C ASN A 334 8.03 3.92 3.16
N PRO A 335 9.13 4.66 3.42
CA PRO A 335 9.79 5.51 2.44
C PRO A 335 10.68 4.72 1.46
N ASP A 336 10.88 3.42 1.66
CA ASP A 336 11.70 2.58 0.78
C ASP A 336 10.89 2.07 -0.44
N TRP A 337 9.57 2.25 -0.43
CA TRP A 337 8.71 1.92 -1.55
C TRP A 337 8.94 2.90 -2.70
N ASN A 338 9.52 2.41 -3.80
CA ASN A 338 10.10 3.25 -4.85
C ASN A 338 9.58 2.88 -6.26
N PRO A 339 8.41 3.39 -6.67
CA PRO A 339 7.80 3.14 -7.98
C PRO A 339 8.52 3.89 -9.12
N ILE A 340 8.20 3.49 -10.36
CA ILE A 340 8.51 4.30 -11.55
C ILE A 340 7.39 5.32 -11.75
N TRP A 341 7.75 6.59 -11.81
CA TRP A 341 6.86 7.68 -12.22
C TRP A 341 7.71 8.85 -12.74
N GLU A 342 7.10 9.68 -13.57
CA GLU A 342 7.76 10.86 -14.16
C GLU A 342 7.14 12.14 -13.61
N VAL A 343 7.96 13.17 -13.49
CA VAL A 343 7.54 14.50 -13.04
C VAL A 343 8.21 15.57 -13.86
N GLN A 344 7.46 16.61 -14.21
CA GLN A 344 8.01 17.89 -14.67
C GLN A 344 7.38 19.04 -13.90
N THR A 345 8.18 20.05 -13.60
CA THR A 345 7.70 21.30 -13.00
C THR A 345 7.99 22.48 -13.91
N GLY A 346 7.07 23.44 -13.89
CA GLY A 346 7.19 24.70 -14.61
C GLY A 346 7.03 25.89 -13.68
N ARG A 347 7.24 27.08 -14.24
CA ARG A 347 7.09 28.36 -13.56
C ARG A 347 6.25 29.29 -14.41
N PHE A 348 5.45 30.12 -13.77
CA PHE A 348 4.72 31.20 -14.40
C PHE A 348 4.73 32.44 -13.49
N GLU A 349 4.15 33.55 -13.94
CA GLU A 349 4.25 34.85 -13.25
C GLU A 349 3.74 34.79 -11.80
N ASP A 350 2.65 34.07 -11.56
CA ASP A 350 1.97 34.03 -10.25
C ASP A 350 2.17 32.70 -9.50
N GLY A 351 3.16 31.89 -9.87
CA GLY A 351 3.39 30.61 -9.20
C GLY A 351 4.16 29.56 -10.01
N TRP A 352 3.87 28.30 -9.74
CA TRP A 352 4.52 27.16 -10.37
C TRP A 352 3.53 26.04 -10.71
N THR A 353 3.98 25.13 -11.55
CA THR A 353 3.16 24.04 -12.09
C THR A 353 3.87 22.71 -11.90
N VAL A 354 3.08 21.64 -11.79
CA VAL A 354 3.57 20.27 -11.73
C VAL A 354 2.72 19.37 -12.60
N GLU A 355 3.37 18.43 -13.26
CA GLU A 355 2.73 17.31 -13.96
C GLU A 355 3.40 16.02 -13.48
N MET A 356 2.61 15.13 -12.88
CA MET A 356 3.03 13.78 -12.48
C MET A 356 2.39 12.77 -13.43
N GLN A 357 3.20 11.93 -14.05
CA GLN A 357 2.73 10.76 -14.80
C GLN A 357 3.06 9.50 -14.00
N ILE A 358 2.02 8.81 -13.56
CA ILE A 358 2.12 7.60 -12.75
C ILE A 358 1.54 6.44 -13.57
N PRO A 359 2.39 5.56 -14.13
CA PRO A 359 1.93 4.38 -14.84
C PRO A 359 1.10 3.48 -13.92
N PHE A 360 -0.03 2.95 -14.40
CA PHE A 360 -0.84 2.01 -13.61
C PHE A 360 -0.04 0.78 -13.19
N LYS A 361 0.87 0.31 -14.05
CA LYS A 361 1.80 -0.78 -13.72
C LYS A 361 2.75 -0.47 -12.56
N SER A 362 2.87 0.77 -12.11
CA SER A 362 3.66 1.12 -10.92
C SER A 362 2.84 1.00 -9.63
N LEU A 363 1.52 0.81 -9.76
CA LEU A 363 0.56 0.74 -8.66
C LEU A 363 -0.03 -0.67 -8.54
N ARG A 364 -0.38 -1.05 -7.31
CA ARG A 364 -1.20 -2.22 -7.04
C ARG A 364 -2.64 -1.74 -6.81
N TYR A 365 -3.60 -2.41 -7.42
CA TYR A 365 -5.04 -2.11 -7.32
C TYR A 365 -5.86 -3.38 -7.56
N GLU A 366 -7.17 -3.34 -7.26
CA GLU A 366 -8.09 -4.46 -7.47
C GLU A 366 -8.20 -4.85 -8.95
N ALA A 367 -8.38 -6.13 -9.24
CA ALA A 367 -8.49 -6.64 -10.62
C ALA A 367 -9.89 -6.38 -11.21
N SER A 368 -10.30 -5.11 -11.27
CA SER A 368 -11.52 -4.62 -11.94
C SER A 368 -11.18 -3.44 -12.86
N THR A 369 -11.92 -3.30 -13.97
CA THR A 369 -11.68 -2.18 -14.88
C THR A 369 -12.19 -0.87 -14.29
N GLU A 370 -13.43 -0.85 -13.79
CA GLU A 370 -13.95 0.30 -13.06
C GLU A 370 -13.37 0.30 -11.64
N GLN A 371 -12.79 1.44 -11.24
CA GLN A 371 -12.16 1.62 -9.94
C GLN A 371 -12.86 2.73 -9.16
N VAL A 372 -12.88 2.54 -7.84
CA VAL A 372 -13.10 3.61 -6.87
C VAL A 372 -11.87 3.61 -5.98
N TRP A 373 -11.19 4.75 -5.86
CA TRP A 373 -10.01 4.91 -5.01
C TRP A 373 -10.25 6.01 -3.98
N GLY A 374 -9.49 6.00 -2.89
CA GLY A 374 -9.34 7.18 -2.05
C GLY A 374 -8.33 8.12 -2.67
N ILE A 375 -8.53 9.43 -2.55
CA ILE A 375 -7.60 10.45 -3.03
C ILE A 375 -7.49 11.61 -2.04
N GLN A 376 -6.27 11.96 -1.68
CA GLN A 376 -5.97 13.16 -0.91
C GLN A 376 -4.99 14.03 -1.70
N LEU A 377 -5.36 15.28 -1.98
CA LEU A 377 -4.46 16.26 -2.58
C LEU A 377 -4.01 17.20 -1.48
N GLY A 378 -2.71 17.48 -1.40
CA GLY A 378 -2.10 18.34 -0.39
C GLY A 378 -1.24 19.43 -0.99
N ARG A 379 -1.21 20.59 -0.35
CA ARG A 379 -0.33 21.72 -0.67
C ARG A 379 0.31 22.23 0.61
N THR A 380 1.65 22.26 0.61
CA THR A 380 2.43 22.90 1.67
C THR A 380 3.08 24.17 1.12
N VAL A 381 2.86 25.28 1.82
CA VAL A 381 3.48 26.59 1.58
C VAL A 381 4.32 26.92 2.81
N GLN A 382 5.59 26.51 2.79
CA GLN A 382 6.45 26.51 3.98
C GLN A 382 6.74 27.91 4.49
N TRP A 383 6.91 28.90 3.60
CA TRP A 383 7.18 30.27 4.00
C TRP A 383 6.02 30.90 4.79
N LYS A 384 4.79 30.37 4.63
CA LYS A 384 3.60 30.72 5.43
C LYS A 384 3.36 29.78 6.61
N ASN A 385 4.06 28.65 6.68
CA ASN A 385 3.73 27.53 7.55
C ASN A 385 2.25 27.12 7.38
N GLU A 386 1.84 26.94 6.13
CA GLU A 386 0.48 26.56 5.75
C GLU A 386 0.48 25.18 5.09
N GLU A 387 -0.40 24.31 5.58
CA GLU A 387 -0.70 23.00 5.01
C GLU A 387 -2.19 22.93 4.73
N SER A 388 -2.55 22.59 3.49
CA SER A 388 -3.93 22.53 3.05
C SER A 388 -4.20 21.29 2.22
N TYR A 389 -5.44 20.81 2.29
CA TYR A 389 -5.88 19.54 1.70
C TYR A 389 -7.21 19.70 0.97
N ILE A 390 -7.56 18.73 0.12
CA ILE A 390 -8.84 18.78 -0.59
C ILE A 390 -10.03 18.40 0.30
N THR A 391 -9.81 17.68 1.40
CA THR A 391 -10.82 17.44 2.44
C THR A 391 -10.49 18.19 3.73
N THR A 392 -11.47 18.27 4.64
CA THR A 392 -11.23 18.87 5.97
C THR A 392 -10.51 17.85 6.85
N ILE A 393 -9.31 18.19 7.33
CA ILE A 393 -8.54 17.34 8.23
C ILE A 393 -8.26 18.10 9.53
N PRO A 394 -8.59 17.54 10.72
CA PRO A 394 -8.24 18.15 11.99
C PRO A 394 -6.73 18.24 12.21
N ILE A 395 -6.21 19.30 12.83
CA ILE A 395 -4.80 19.41 13.21
C ILE A 395 -4.39 18.29 14.17
N SER A 396 -5.32 17.84 15.03
CA SER A 396 -5.08 16.84 16.07
C SER A 396 -4.65 15.48 15.55
N VAL A 397 -4.93 15.17 14.28
CA VAL A 397 -4.62 13.88 13.68
C VAL A 397 -3.24 13.86 12.99
N GLY A 398 -2.44 14.92 13.09
CA GLY A 398 -1.12 14.98 12.45
C GLY A 398 -1.20 15.18 10.93
N PRO A 399 -0.15 14.90 10.16
CA PRO A 399 -0.07 15.29 8.75
C PRO A 399 -1.24 14.72 7.93
N GLY A 400 -2.07 15.60 7.36
CA GLY A 400 -3.32 15.20 6.72
C GLY A 400 -3.16 14.34 5.47
N ILE A 401 -1.98 14.36 4.82
CA ILE A 401 -1.70 13.50 3.67
C ILE A 401 -1.73 12.01 4.02
N PHE A 402 -1.48 11.64 5.28
CA PHE A 402 -1.50 10.24 5.75
C PHE A 402 -2.88 9.77 6.22
N ARG A 403 -3.90 10.66 6.20
CA ARG A 403 -5.26 10.38 6.67
C ARG A 403 -6.15 9.91 5.53
N LEU A 404 -5.98 8.65 5.14
CA LEU A 404 -6.71 7.98 4.06
C LEU A 404 -8.18 7.71 4.40
N SER A 405 -8.51 7.60 5.69
CA SER A 405 -9.87 7.49 6.21
C SER A 405 -10.70 8.74 5.97
N ASP A 406 -10.06 9.91 5.96
CA ASP A 406 -10.68 11.20 5.67
C ASP A 406 -10.36 11.71 4.24
N ALA A 407 -9.70 10.88 3.41
CA ALA A 407 -9.41 11.21 2.03
C ALA A 407 -10.70 11.30 1.20
N GLY A 408 -10.66 12.09 0.12
CA GLY A 408 -11.76 12.14 -0.83
C GLY A 408 -11.97 10.82 -1.57
N THR A 409 -13.09 10.70 -2.25
CA THR A 409 -13.40 9.55 -3.11
C THR A 409 -13.08 9.91 -4.56
N LEU A 410 -12.23 9.14 -5.21
CA LEU A 410 -11.98 9.21 -6.66
C LEU A 410 -12.89 8.23 -7.39
N THR A 411 -13.63 8.74 -8.38
CA THR A 411 -14.58 7.97 -9.19
C THR A 411 -14.36 8.22 -10.68
N GLY A 412 -14.95 7.38 -11.54
CA GLY A 412 -14.84 7.51 -13.00
C GLY A 412 -13.45 7.16 -13.53
N LEU A 413 -12.65 6.44 -12.73
CA LEU A 413 -11.35 5.90 -13.13
C LEU A 413 -11.54 4.52 -13.75
N GLU A 414 -11.00 4.34 -14.95
CA GLU A 414 -10.91 3.04 -15.61
C GLU A 414 -9.44 2.64 -15.71
N VAL A 415 -9.12 1.40 -15.33
CA VAL A 415 -7.76 0.87 -15.32
C VAL A 415 -7.63 -0.39 -16.17
N PRO A 416 -6.41 -0.74 -16.64
CA PRO A 416 -6.16 -2.00 -17.31
C PRO A 416 -6.62 -3.21 -16.50
N GLY A 417 -7.40 -4.10 -17.12
CA GLY A 417 -7.94 -5.30 -16.46
C GLY A 417 -6.89 -6.36 -16.08
N ASP A 418 -5.68 -6.30 -16.65
CA ASP A 418 -4.58 -7.24 -16.40
C ASP A 418 -3.38 -6.51 -15.74
N ASN A 419 -3.37 -6.37 -14.41
CA ASN A 419 -2.21 -5.82 -13.69
C ASN A 419 -1.18 -6.93 -13.37
N ARG A 420 -0.37 -7.33 -14.37
CA ARG A 420 0.81 -8.18 -14.15
C ARG A 420 2.06 -7.33 -14.10
N THR A 421 2.52 -7.03 -12.89
CA THR A 421 3.68 -6.19 -12.64
C THR A 421 4.98 -6.99 -12.83
N PHE A 422 5.79 -6.62 -13.82
CA PHE A 422 7.18 -7.09 -13.92
C PHE A 422 8.08 -5.90 -14.23
N GLU A 423 9.02 -5.63 -13.32
CA GLU A 423 9.93 -4.50 -13.43
C GLU A 423 11.38 -5.00 -13.33
N ILE A 424 12.23 -4.55 -14.27
CA ILE A 424 13.68 -4.78 -14.23
C ILE A 424 14.35 -3.42 -14.04
N LYS A 425 15.03 -3.22 -12.91
CA LYS A 425 15.94 -2.09 -12.67
C LYS A 425 17.40 -2.56 -12.85
N PRO A 426 17.98 -2.58 -14.07
CA PRO A 426 19.38 -2.93 -14.24
C PRO A 426 20.25 -1.81 -13.66
N TYR A 427 21.26 -2.15 -12.84
CA TYR A 427 22.23 -1.17 -12.35
C TYR A 427 23.66 -1.62 -12.68
N ALA A 428 24.50 -0.63 -12.99
CA ALA A 428 25.94 -0.81 -13.18
C ALA A 428 26.67 0.33 -12.46
N ILE A 429 27.60 -0.02 -11.57
CA ILE A 429 28.44 0.94 -10.84
C ILE A 429 29.86 0.77 -11.36
N GLY A 430 30.42 1.83 -11.95
CA GLY A 430 31.82 1.88 -12.36
C GLY A 430 32.53 3.02 -11.64
N SER A 431 33.67 2.75 -11.00
CA SER A 431 34.55 3.77 -10.46
C SER A 431 35.85 3.84 -11.26
N LEU A 432 36.28 5.07 -11.56
CA LEU A 432 37.60 5.36 -12.15
C LEU A 432 38.35 6.24 -11.15
N ALA A 433 39.20 5.62 -10.35
CA ALA A 433 40.15 6.34 -9.52
C ALA A 433 41.45 6.54 -10.32
N THR A 434 41.80 7.80 -10.63
CA THR A 434 43.14 8.14 -11.10
C THR A 434 43.95 8.61 -9.90
N ASP A 435 44.92 7.81 -9.47
CA ASP A 435 45.90 8.23 -8.49
C ASP A 435 46.92 9.19 -9.16
N ARG A 436 46.80 10.49 -8.86
CA ARG A 436 47.73 11.53 -9.34
C ARG A 436 49.02 11.64 -8.51
N LEU A 437 49.18 10.83 -7.46
CA LEU A 437 50.34 10.82 -6.57
C LEU A 437 51.23 9.57 -6.76
N ALA A 438 50.78 8.58 -7.53
CA ALA A 438 51.61 7.43 -7.91
C ALA A 438 52.81 7.87 -8.77
N SER A 439 54.01 7.38 -8.43
CA SER A 439 55.23 7.60 -9.21
C SER A 439 55.79 6.25 -9.67
N PRO A 440 55.84 5.98 -11.00
CA PRO A 440 55.50 6.92 -12.08
C PRO A 440 53.99 7.10 -12.25
N ALA A 441 53.59 8.28 -12.73
CA ALA A 441 52.20 8.59 -13.02
C ALA A 441 51.67 7.64 -14.12
N VAL A 442 50.56 6.94 -13.84
CA VAL A 442 49.91 6.05 -14.80
C VAL A 442 48.66 6.76 -15.32
N SER A 443 48.62 7.03 -16.62
CA SER A 443 47.46 7.57 -17.34
C SER A 443 46.95 6.51 -18.31
N ASN A 444 45.67 6.15 -18.20
CA ASN A 444 45.02 5.26 -19.15
C ASN A 444 44.64 6.04 -20.41
N GLN A 445 45.56 6.20 -21.36
CA GLN A 445 45.18 6.52 -22.74
C GLN A 445 44.81 5.22 -23.45
N ALA A 446 43.53 5.09 -23.81
CA ALA A 446 43.02 4.01 -24.64
C ALA A 446 43.69 4.05 -26.03
N ALA A 447 44.13 2.89 -26.51
CA ALA A 447 44.58 2.66 -27.88
C ALA A 447 43.49 1.92 -28.67
#